data_AF-A0AAV4JMB8-F1
#
_entry.id   AF-A0AAV4JMB8-F1
#
_cell.length_a   1.000
_cell.length_b   1.000
_cell.length_c   1.000
_cell.angle_alpha   90.00
_cell.angle_beta   90.00
_cell.angle_gamma   90.00
#
_symmetry.space_group_name_H-M   'P 1'
#
loop_
_entity.id
_entity.type
_entity.pdbx_description
1 polymer ?
#
loop_
_entity_poly.entity_id
_entity_poly.type
_entity_poly.pdbx_seq_one_letter_code
_entity_poly.pdbx_strand_id
1 'polypeptide(L)'
;MCKIQAKPFNIVIIEAYAPTADRSDEEIETFYENLDMTIKQVKSSDILILMGDFNAKVGTTTISKSIGREGLGETNERGERFIQYCEKHELSIVNTLFIQPKRRLYTWKSPGDLFRNQIDYIAIKSRFKNAIVDCQTSP
;
A
#
# COMPACT_ATOMS: atom_id res chain seq x y z
N MET A 1 -14.58 -9.45 -5.82
CA MET A 1 -14.46 -10.58 -6.77
C MET A 1 -13.08 -10.51 -7.40
N CYS A 2 -12.28 -11.57 -7.30
CA CYS A 2 -10.94 -11.65 -7.89
C CYS A 2 -10.94 -12.73 -8.98
N LYS A 3 -10.67 -12.35 -10.23
CA LYS A 3 -10.45 -13.29 -11.34
C LYS A 3 -9.14 -12.91 -12.01
N ILE A 4 -8.12 -13.76 -11.87
CA ILE A 4 -6.78 -13.53 -12.39
C ILE A 4 -6.51 -14.55 -13.49
N GLN A 5 -6.37 -14.06 -14.72
CA GLN A 5 -5.84 -14.83 -15.84
C GLN A 5 -4.59 -14.08 -16.31
N ALA A 6 -3.41 -14.57 -15.92
CA ALA A 6 -2.14 -13.89 -16.17
C ALA A 6 -1.36 -14.58 -17.30
N LYS A 7 -1.13 -13.84 -18.38
CA LYS A 7 -0.16 -14.15 -19.45
C LYS A 7 0.44 -12.83 -19.93
N PRO A 8 1.74 -12.77 -20.28
CA PRO A 8 2.73 -13.85 -20.22
C PRO A 8 3.46 -13.97 -18.86
N PHE A 9 3.19 -13.08 -17.91
CA PHE A 9 3.88 -13.03 -16.61
C PHE A 9 3.08 -13.67 -15.49
N ASN A 10 3.77 -14.24 -14.48
CA ASN A 10 3.11 -14.63 -13.24
C ASN A 10 2.80 -13.39 -12.40
N ILE A 11 1.73 -13.48 -11.61
CA ILE A 11 1.39 -12.46 -10.61
C ILE A 11 1.55 -13.10 -9.24
N VAL A 12 2.32 -12.44 -8.37
CA VAL A 12 2.45 -12.81 -6.96
C VAL A 12 1.75 -11.74 -6.13
N ILE A 13 0.80 -12.19 -5.30
CA ILE A 13 0.07 -11.31 -4.39
C ILE A 13 0.53 -11.64 -2.97
N ILE A 14 1.00 -10.62 -2.27
CA ILE A 14 1.30 -10.68 -0.83
C ILE A 14 0.25 -9.82 -0.14
N GLU A 15 -0.55 -10.44 0.73
CA GLU A 15 -1.48 -9.74 1.61
C GLU A 15 -0.85 -9.59 3.00
N ALA A 16 -0.87 -8.37 3.53
CA ALA A 16 -0.24 -8.03 4.81
C ALA A 16 -1.23 -7.30 5.73
N TYR A 17 -1.10 -7.57 7.02
CA TYR A 17 -1.81 -6.84 8.08
C TYR A 17 -0.77 -6.31 9.06
N ALA A 18 -0.52 -5.01 9.03
CA ALA A 18 0.49 -4.39 9.89
C ALA A 18 -0.01 -4.29 11.34
N PRO A 19 0.89 -4.38 12.34
CA PRO A 19 0.54 -4.21 13.75
C PRO A 19 -0.17 -2.87 14.00
N THR A 20 -1.13 -2.86 14.94
CA THR A 20 -1.86 -1.64 15.36
C THR A 20 -0.97 -0.69 16.18
N ALA A 21 -1.46 0.52 16.46
CA ALA A 21 -0.69 1.60 17.10
C ALA A 21 -0.22 1.29 18.54
N ASP A 22 -0.88 0.36 19.23
CA ASP A 22 -0.60 -0.09 20.61
C ASP A 22 0.53 -1.14 20.69
N ARG A 23 1.09 -1.54 19.55
CA ARG A 23 2.09 -2.61 19.45
C ARG A 23 3.51 -2.10 19.63
N SER A 24 4.39 -2.97 20.10
CA SER A 24 5.77 -2.59 20.39
C SER A 24 6.57 -2.38 19.10
N ASP A 25 7.65 -1.59 19.18
CA ASP A 25 8.52 -1.36 18.03
C ASP A 25 9.13 -2.68 17.51
N GLU A 26 9.42 -3.64 18.40
CA GLU A 26 9.90 -4.96 18.04
C GLU A 26 8.89 -5.76 17.18
N GLU A 27 7.59 -5.65 17.50
CA GLU A 27 6.54 -6.28 16.68
C GLU A 27 6.47 -5.64 15.28
N ILE A 28 6.67 -4.33 15.19
CA ILE A 28 6.69 -3.59 13.92
C ILE A 28 7.91 -3.99 13.08
N GLU A 29 9.10 -4.08 13.68
CA GLU A 29 10.30 -4.55 12.97
C GLU A 29 10.13 -5.97 12.46
N THR A 30 9.67 -6.87 13.32
CA THR A 30 9.42 -8.28 12.96
C THR A 30 8.46 -8.38 11.77
N PHE A 31 7.42 -7.54 11.72
CA PHE A 31 6.51 -7.47 10.58
C PHE A 31 7.24 -7.11 9.28
N TYR A 32 8.06 -6.05 9.27
CA TYR A 32 8.78 -5.62 8.07
C TYR A 32 9.90 -6.60 7.66
N GLU A 33 10.55 -7.26 8.61
CA GLU A 33 11.53 -8.32 8.34
C GLU A 33 10.88 -9.54 7.66
N ASN A 34 9.73 -9.98 8.16
CA ASN A 34 8.96 -11.06 7.55
C ASN A 34 8.49 -10.69 6.15
N LEU A 35 8.07 -9.44 5.96
CA LEU A 35 7.67 -8.93 4.65
C LEU A 35 8.86 -8.90 3.67
N ASP A 36 10.04 -8.47 4.14
CA ASP A 36 11.30 -8.52 3.37
C ASP A 36 11.65 -9.93 2.95
N MET A 37 11.56 -10.90 3.86
CA MET A 37 11.83 -12.31 3.55
C MET A 37 10.84 -12.87 2.51
N THR A 38 9.59 -12.42 2.55
CA THR A 38 8.56 -12.85 1.59
C THR A 38 8.80 -12.22 0.21
N ILE A 39 9.08 -10.92 0.14
CA ILE A 39 9.38 -10.24 -1.14
C ILE A 39 10.64 -10.81 -1.80
N LYS A 40 11.65 -11.20 -1.02
CA LYS A 40 12.89 -11.83 -1.54
C LYS A 40 12.66 -13.15 -2.28
N GLN A 41 11.56 -13.86 -2.01
CA GLN A 41 11.21 -15.10 -2.70
C GLN A 41 10.59 -14.86 -4.08
N VAL A 42 10.17 -13.62 -4.37
CA VAL A 42 9.49 -13.26 -5.61
C VAL A 42 10.51 -13.07 -6.72
N LYS A 43 10.31 -13.75 -7.86
CA LYS A 43 11.21 -13.64 -8.99
C LYS A 43 11.14 -12.24 -9.59
N SER A 44 12.27 -11.76 -10.05
CA SER A 44 12.35 -10.50 -10.81
C SER A 44 11.65 -10.56 -12.16
N SER A 45 11.07 -11.67 -12.60
CA SER A 45 10.19 -11.74 -13.77
C SER A 45 8.71 -11.53 -13.43
N ASP A 46 8.34 -11.73 -12.17
CA ASP A 46 6.95 -11.78 -11.74
C ASP A 46 6.43 -10.38 -11.41
N ILE A 47 5.13 -10.18 -11.58
CA ILE A 47 4.43 -8.97 -11.15
C ILE A 47 4.09 -9.14 -9.67
N LEU A 48 4.82 -8.43 -8.81
CA LEU A 48 4.55 -8.37 -7.38
C LEU A 48 3.49 -7.31 -7.09
N ILE A 49 2.39 -7.73 -6.46
CA ILE A 49 1.38 -6.89 -5.83
C ILE A 49 1.44 -7.13 -4.32
N LEU A 50 1.78 -6.09 -3.58
CA LEU A 50 1.68 -6.05 -2.13
C LEU A 50 0.36 -5.35 -1.78
N MET A 51 -0.47 -5.93 -0.93
CA MET A 51 -1.73 -5.31 -0.53
C MET A 51 -2.10 -5.60 0.91
N GLY A 52 -3.04 -4.83 1.45
CA GLY A 52 -3.65 -5.07 2.75
C GLY A 52 -3.67 -3.82 3.63
N ASP A 53 -3.95 -4.00 4.91
CA ASP A 53 -4.04 -2.94 5.91
C ASP A 53 -2.66 -2.70 6.53
N PHE A 54 -2.11 -1.51 6.31
CA PHE A 54 -0.80 -1.11 6.83
C PHE A 54 -0.89 -0.27 8.10
N ASN A 55 -2.09 0.01 8.62
CA ASN A 55 -2.31 0.92 9.76
C ASN A 55 -1.54 2.25 9.59
N ALA A 56 -1.41 2.70 8.34
CA ALA A 56 -0.56 3.80 7.91
C ALA A 56 -1.38 4.85 7.17
N LYS A 57 -1.05 6.13 7.31
CA LYS A 57 -1.69 7.22 6.56
C LYS A 57 -0.68 7.80 5.59
N VAL A 58 -0.99 7.75 4.30
CA VAL A 58 -0.17 8.31 3.23
C VAL A 58 -0.91 9.53 2.67
N GLY A 59 -0.41 10.70 3.02
CA GLY A 59 -0.97 11.98 2.63
C GLY A 59 -0.41 12.51 1.31
N THR A 60 -0.78 13.76 0.99
CA THR A 60 -0.35 14.43 -0.25
C THR A 60 0.89 15.30 -0.10
N THR A 61 1.37 15.52 1.13
CA THR A 61 2.48 16.45 1.44
C THR A 61 3.86 15.81 1.28
N THR A 62 3.96 14.50 1.39
CA THR A 62 5.21 13.77 1.19
C THR A 62 5.57 13.75 -0.29
N ILE A 63 6.86 13.92 -0.61
CA ILE A 63 7.38 13.77 -1.97
C ILE A 63 8.19 12.48 -2.02
N SER A 64 7.69 11.48 -2.75
CA SER A 64 8.35 10.20 -2.93
C SER A 64 8.08 9.67 -4.34
N LYS A 65 9.01 8.87 -4.88
CA LYS A 65 8.81 8.18 -6.17
C LYS A 65 7.79 7.04 -6.07
N SER A 66 7.51 6.59 -4.85
CA SER A 66 6.61 5.49 -4.53
C SER A 66 5.16 5.94 -4.34
N ILE A 67 4.86 7.24 -4.31
CA ILE A 67 3.49 7.75 -4.14
C ILE A 67 3.09 8.66 -5.30
N GLY A 68 1.79 8.74 -5.55
CA GLY A 68 1.20 9.77 -6.39
C GLY A 68 0.71 10.96 -5.56
N ARG A 69 -0.10 11.81 -6.19
CA ARG A 69 -0.58 13.08 -5.61
C ARG A 69 -1.95 12.95 -4.93
N GLU A 70 -2.54 11.76 -4.94
CA GLU A 70 -3.95 11.53 -4.61
C GLU A 70 -4.15 10.81 -3.27
N GLY A 71 -3.14 10.88 -2.38
CA GLY A 71 -3.27 10.41 -0.99
C GLY A 71 -4.34 11.16 -0.19
N LEU A 72 -4.68 10.65 0.99
CA LEU A 72 -5.71 11.24 1.86
C LEU A 72 -5.11 11.82 3.14
N GLY A 73 -5.26 13.13 3.32
CA GLY A 73 -4.85 13.82 4.54
C GLY A 73 -3.34 14.01 4.65
N GLU A 74 -2.81 13.92 5.87
CA GLU A 74 -1.39 14.05 6.18
C GLU A 74 -0.76 12.67 6.40
N THR A 75 0.51 12.55 6.03
CA THR A 75 1.29 11.35 6.28
C THR A 75 1.63 11.25 7.78
N ASN A 76 1.36 10.10 8.40
CA ASN A 76 1.82 9.85 9.77
C ASN A 76 3.14 9.07 9.77
N GLU A 77 3.77 8.90 10.93
CA GLU A 77 5.03 8.15 11.09
C GLU A 77 5.00 6.75 10.44
N ARG A 78 3.87 6.04 10.62
CA ARG A 78 3.65 4.72 9.98
C ARG A 78 3.57 4.82 8.46
N GLY A 79 2.97 5.88 7.95
CA GLY A 79 2.97 6.25 6.54
C GLY A 79 4.36 6.51 5.99
N GLU A 80 5.18 7.27 6.70
CA GLU A 80 6.57 7.52 6.29
C GLU A 80 7.37 6.22 6.22
N ARG A 81 7.22 5.36 7.23
CA ARG A 81 7.84 4.04 7.28
C ARG A 81 7.40 3.15 6.11
N PHE A 82 6.09 3.13 5.81
CA PHE A 82 5.55 2.37 4.69
C PHE A 82 6.04 2.91 3.33
N ILE A 83 6.15 4.24 3.19
CA ILE A 83 6.70 4.89 1.99
C ILE A 83 8.17 4.50 1.82
N GLN A 84 8.99 4.60 2.87
CA GLN A 84 10.40 4.20 2.84
C GLN A 84 10.56 2.71 2.49
N TYR A 85 9.70 1.86 3.04
CA TYR A 85 9.65 0.44 2.69
C TYR A 85 9.35 0.24 1.20
N CYS A 86 8.34 0.94 0.68
CA CYS A 86 8.00 0.89 -0.73
C CYS A 86 9.14 1.42 -1.61
N GLU A 87 9.84 2.49 -1.21
CA GLU A 87 10.99 3.02 -1.95
C GLU A 87 12.14 2.01 -1.99
N LYS A 88 12.48 1.40 -0.85
CA LYS A 88 13.51 0.35 -0.73
C LYS A 88 13.27 -0.81 -1.70
N HIS A 89 12.00 -1.18 -1.89
CA HIS A 89 11.59 -2.29 -2.76
C HIS A 89 11.12 -1.84 -4.14
N GLU A 90 11.33 -0.58 -4.51
CA GLU A 90 10.89 0.00 -5.78
C GLU A 90 9.39 -0.24 -6.06
N LEU A 91 8.55 -0.17 -5.04
CA LEU A 91 7.10 -0.29 -5.12
C LEU A 91 6.45 1.09 -5.30
N SER A 92 5.39 1.16 -6.09
CA SER A 92 4.51 2.32 -6.23
C SER A 92 3.17 2.02 -5.56
N ILE A 93 2.74 2.86 -4.62
CA ILE A 93 1.49 2.80 -3.88
C ILE A 93 0.36 3.28 -4.79
N VAL A 94 -0.32 2.32 -5.39
CA VAL A 94 -1.24 2.48 -6.52
C VAL A 94 -2.45 3.34 -6.16
N ASN A 95 -3.01 3.18 -4.96
CA ASN A 95 -4.19 3.92 -4.52
C ASN A 95 -3.94 5.44 -4.38
N THR A 96 -2.69 5.90 -4.49
CA THR A 96 -2.32 7.32 -4.46
C THR A 96 -2.06 7.90 -5.86
N LEU A 97 -2.11 7.07 -6.92
CA LEU A 97 -1.79 7.46 -8.30
C LEU A 97 -3.00 7.98 -9.08
N PHE A 98 -4.21 7.61 -8.68
CA PHE A 98 -5.44 7.86 -9.45
C PHE A 98 -6.32 8.90 -8.77
N ILE A 99 -6.79 9.87 -9.55
CA ILE A 99 -7.66 10.93 -9.06
C ILE A 99 -9.02 10.33 -8.70
N GLN A 100 -9.45 10.52 -7.46
CA GLN A 100 -10.76 10.11 -6.99
C GLN A 100 -11.41 11.16 -6.09
N PRO A 101 -12.76 11.21 -6.02
CA PRO A 101 -13.43 12.04 -5.03
C PRO A 101 -12.96 11.67 -3.63
N LYS A 102 -12.63 12.65 -2.77
CA LYS A 102 -12.15 12.41 -1.39
C LYS A 102 -13.03 11.45 -0.58
N ARG A 103 -14.35 11.46 -0.83
CA ARG A 103 -15.33 10.54 -0.21
C ARG A 103 -15.15 9.06 -0.58
N ARG A 104 -14.29 8.74 -1.56
CA ARG A 104 -13.97 7.39 -2.02
C ARG A 104 -12.55 6.97 -1.66
N LEU A 105 -11.73 7.82 -1.03
CA LEU A 105 -10.34 7.49 -0.73
C LEU A 105 -10.15 6.73 0.58
N TYR A 106 -11.01 6.98 1.58
CA TYR A 106 -10.89 6.35 2.88
C TYR A 106 -11.32 4.88 2.82
N THR A 107 -10.62 4.02 3.57
CA THR A 107 -10.92 2.59 3.66
C THR A 107 -11.40 2.21 5.07
N TRP A 108 -11.26 3.12 6.03
CA TRP A 108 -11.66 2.93 7.42
C TRP A 108 -12.35 4.17 8.01
N LYS A 109 -13.34 3.94 8.87
CA LYS A 109 -14.05 4.97 9.64
C LYS A 109 -13.90 4.71 11.14
N SER A 110 -13.65 5.76 11.91
CA SER A 110 -13.70 5.65 13.36
C SER A 110 -15.13 5.40 13.85
N PRO A 111 -15.32 4.82 15.05
CA PRO A 111 -16.62 4.82 15.71
C PRO A 111 -17.21 6.24 15.73
N GLY A 112 -18.48 6.36 15.33
CA GLY A 112 -19.15 7.67 15.21
C GLY A 112 -18.82 8.50 13.95
N ASP A 113 -18.07 7.97 12.98
CA ASP A 113 -17.69 8.64 11.72
C ASP A 113 -16.98 10.00 11.91
N LEU A 114 -16.27 10.15 13.03
CA LEU A 114 -15.49 11.36 13.36
C LEU A 114 -14.24 11.48 12.48
N PHE A 115 -13.62 10.35 12.14
CA PHE A 115 -12.42 10.29 11.33
C PHE A 115 -12.56 9.27 10.21
N ARG A 116 -12.02 9.63 9.05
CA ARG A 116 -11.97 8.79 7.86
C ARG A 116 -10.52 8.68 7.43
N ASN A 117 -9.98 7.46 7.43
CA ASN A 117 -8.59 7.21 7.11
C ASN A 117 -8.49 6.25 5.93
N GLN A 118 -7.47 6.44 5.11
CA GLN A 118 -7.00 5.43 4.17
C GLN A 118 -5.89 4.67 4.88
N ILE A 119 -6.09 3.38 5.13
CA ILE A 119 -5.12 2.50 5.81
C ILE A 119 -4.84 1.22 5.02
N ASP A 120 -5.73 0.88 4.09
CA ASP A 120 -5.54 -0.21 3.14
C ASP A 120 -4.90 0.32 1.86
N TYR A 121 -3.83 -0.35 1.44
CA TYR A 121 -3.07 0.04 0.25
C TYR A 121 -2.82 -1.15 -0.66
N ILE A 122 -2.66 -0.83 -1.94
CA ILE A 122 -2.12 -1.73 -2.96
C ILE A 122 -0.84 -1.07 -3.48
N ALA A 123 0.25 -1.81 -3.49
CA ALA A 123 1.54 -1.40 -4.02
C ALA A 123 2.02 -2.42 -5.06
N ILE A 124 2.62 -1.93 -6.14
CA ILE A 124 3.13 -2.76 -7.23
C ILE A 124 4.57 -2.39 -7.55
N LYS A 125 5.39 -3.32 -8.03
CA LYS A 125 6.71 -2.98 -8.58
C LYS A 125 6.59 -1.85 -9.61
N SER A 126 7.36 -0.78 -9.40
CA SER A 126 7.24 0.49 -10.12
C SER A 126 7.38 0.35 -11.63
N ARG A 127 8.18 -0.61 -12.11
CA ARG A 127 8.29 -0.93 -13.55
C ARG A 127 6.98 -1.40 -14.18
N PHE A 128 6.05 -1.94 -13.40
CA PHE A 128 4.73 -2.42 -13.84
C PHE A 128 3.60 -1.46 -13.48
N LYS A 129 3.88 -0.30 -12.87
CA LYS A 129 2.82 0.63 -12.44
C LYS A 129 1.90 1.07 -13.59
N ASN A 130 2.45 1.21 -14.79
CA ASN A 130 1.70 1.58 -15.99
C ASN A 130 0.77 0.46 -16.50
N ALA A 131 0.89 -0.77 -15.98
CA ALA A 131 -0.06 -1.84 -16.26
C ALA A 131 -1.35 -1.71 -15.45
N ILE A 132 -1.34 -0.89 -14.38
CA ILE A 132 -2.55 -0.58 -13.64
C ILE A 132 -3.32 0.51 -14.37
N VAL A 133 -4.58 0.20 -14.70
CA VAL A 133 -5.49 1.12 -15.40
C VAL A 133 -6.38 1.92 -14.44
N ASP A 134 -6.66 1.36 -13.27
CA ASP A 134 -7.51 1.96 -12.25
C ASP A 134 -7.27 1.27 -10.89
N CYS A 135 -7.56 1.97 -9.80
CA CYS A 135 -7.51 1.44 -8.45
C CYS A 135 -8.54 2.16 -7.58
N GLN A 136 -9.64 1.48 -7.27
CA GLN A 136 -10.80 2.07 -6.58
C GLN A 136 -10.94 1.56 -5.16
N THR A 137 -11.35 2.47 -4.28
CA THR A 137 -11.82 2.14 -2.94
C THR A 137 -13.35 2.26 -2.89
N SER A 138 -14.00 1.30 -2.25
CA SER A 138 -15.45 1.25 -2.04
C SER A 138 -15.73 1.17 -0.53
N PRO A 139 -15.80 2.32 0.15
CA PRO A 139 -15.97 2.41 1.60
C PRO A 139 -17.42 2.20 2.09
#